data_AF-A0A4Q0XIN6-F1
#
_entry.id   AF-A0A4Q0XIN6-F1
#
_cell.length_a   1.000
_cell.length_b   1.000
_cell.length_c   1.000
_cell.angle_alpha   90.00
_cell.angle_beta   90.00
_cell.angle_gamma   90.00
#
_symmetry.space_group_name_H-M   'P 1'
#
loop_
_entity.id
_entity.type
_entity.pdbx_description
1 polymer ?
#
loop_
_entity_poly.entity_id
_entity_poly.type
_entity_poly.pdbx_seq_one_letter_code
_entity_poly.pdbx_strand_id
1 'polypeptide(L)'
;MKKNITSFETRFWAGFTTKSPFEAFDAIFDFAHLDYYKQNLSEVVLHCYNGKVYKKEYPGRVFVFYTILRSFLKACFCLQYKGKKWKVKEVSDCKSILHRASLTKEEYANPFTVFQTAFAEKSLDEFDFFLCEIIHISLSPNVAEFDYDLITPYIHLIKMLDASQIMRESGLEKIK
;
A
#
# COMPACT_ATOMS: atom_id res chain seq x y z
N MET A 1 -9.29 14.34 10.90
CA MET A 1 -8.84 15.64 10.32
C MET A 1 -8.10 15.36 9.02
N LYS A 2 -8.29 16.12 7.92
CA LYS A 2 -7.43 15.98 6.73
C LYS A 2 -6.02 16.45 7.10
N LYS A 3 -5.09 15.53 7.38
CA LYS A 3 -3.66 15.86 7.47
C LYS A 3 -3.26 16.34 6.06
N ASN A 4 -2.82 17.59 5.93
CA ASN A 4 -2.36 18.13 4.65
C ASN A 4 -1.02 17.47 4.31
N ILE A 5 -1.07 16.35 3.59
CA ILE A 5 0.13 15.72 3.06
C ILE A 5 0.73 16.69 2.03
N THR A 6 1.87 17.28 2.37
CA THR A 6 2.54 18.30 1.57
C THR A 6 3.45 17.71 0.49
N SER A 7 3.79 16.43 0.60
CA SER A 7 4.64 15.69 -0.32
C SER A 7 4.37 14.19 -0.21
N PHE A 8 4.32 13.52 -1.37
CA PHE A 8 4.33 12.05 -1.46
C PHE A 8 5.74 11.47 -1.55
N GLU A 9 6.80 12.29 -1.44
CA GLU A 9 8.20 11.81 -1.46
C GLU A 9 8.61 11.08 -2.76
N THR A 10 7.83 11.23 -3.83
CA THR A 10 8.07 10.62 -5.15
C THR A 10 9.43 10.98 -5.75
N ARG A 11 10.05 12.09 -5.32
CA ARG A 11 11.38 12.51 -5.80
C ARG A 11 12.45 11.45 -5.54
N PHE A 12 12.32 10.66 -4.46
CA PHE A 12 13.34 9.70 -4.06
C PHE A 12 13.34 8.41 -4.88
N TRP A 13 12.26 8.09 -5.60
CA TRP A 13 12.12 6.82 -6.32
C TRP A 13 11.55 6.96 -7.74
N ALA A 14 10.77 8.01 -8.01
CA ALA A 14 10.19 8.30 -9.33
C ALA A 14 10.87 9.49 -10.05
N GLY A 15 11.76 10.23 -9.38
CA GLY A 15 12.51 11.33 -9.99
C GLY A 15 11.74 12.65 -10.18
N PHE A 16 10.45 12.72 -9.79
CA PHE A 16 9.65 13.94 -9.85
C PHE A 16 8.93 14.22 -8.52
N THR A 17 8.44 15.44 -8.33
CA THR A 17 7.68 15.83 -7.12
C THR A 17 6.22 16.07 -7.48
N THR A 18 5.30 15.47 -6.72
CA THR A 18 3.86 15.74 -6.86
C THR A 18 3.18 15.98 -5.51
N LYS A 19 2.12 16.78 -5.57
CA LYS A 19 1.13 16.99 -4.49
C LYS A 19 -0.22 16.34 -4.82
N SER A 20 -0.34 15.71 -5.99
CA SER A 20 -1.54 15.00 -6.41
C SER A 20 -1.46 13.55 -5.94
N PRO A 21 -2.43 13.07 -5.13
CA PRO A 21 -2.46 11.66 -4.74
C PRO A 21 -2.66 10.73 -5.94
N PHE A 22 -3.30 11.21 -7.02
CA PHE A 22 -3.48 10.42 -8.24
C PHE A 22 -2.17 10.26 -9.01
N GLU A 23 -1.38 11.33 -9.16
CA GLU A 23 -0.07 11.23 -9.83
C GLU A 23 0.91 10.37 -9.02
N ALA A 24 0.89 10.47 -7.69
CA ALA A 24 1.69 9.60 -6.83
C ALA A 24 1.27 8.13 -6.97
N PHE A 25 -0.03 7.90 -7.09
CA PHE A 25 -0.61 6.57 -7.27
C PHE A 25 -0.24 5.97 -8.63
N ASP A 26 -0.37 6.73 -9.71
CA ASP A 26 0.00 6.27 -11.06
C ASP A 26 1.49 5.91 -11.13
N ALA A 27 2.35 6.74 -10.55
CA ALA A 27 3.79 6.48 -10.52
C ALA A 27 4.17 5.17 -9.82
N ILE A 28 3.41 4.74 -8.81
CA ILE A 28 3.65 3.45 -8.13
C ILE A 28 3.45 2.29 -9.12
N PHE A 29 2.38 2.32 -9.90
CA PHE A 29 2.11 1.26 -10.86
C PHE A 29 2.92 1.37 -12.15
N ASP A 30 3.51 2.53 -12.42
CA ASP A 30 4.51 2.71 -13.48
C ASP A 30 5.89 2.18 -13.05
N PHE A 31 6.21 2.23 -11.75
CA PHE A 31 7.46 1.70 -11.21
C PHE A 31 7.52 0.17 -11.24
N ALA A 32 6.43 -0.51 -10.85
CA ALA A 32 6.37 -1.98 -10.86
C ALA A 32 4.92 -2.52 -10.88
N HIS A 33 4.77 -3.78 -11.28
CA HIS A 33 3.50 -4.50 -11.24
C HIS A 33 3.06 -4.84 -9.81
N LEU A 34 1.76 -5.09 -9.60
CA LEU A 34 1.17 -5.45 -8.31
C LEU A 34 1.92 -6.60 -7.60
N ASP A 35 2.28 -7.65 -8.36
CA ASP A 35 2.95 -8.83 -7.81
C ASP A 35 4.31 -8.50 -7.18
N TYR A 36 5.03 -7.52 -7.73
CA TYR A 36 6.27 -7.04 -7.12
C TYR A 36 6.01 -6.54 -5.70
N TYR A 37 4.99 -5.71 -5.50
CA TYR A 37 4.70 -5.14 -4.18
C TYR A 37 4.28 -6.21 -3.18
N LYS A 38 3.36 -7.09 -3.57
CA LYS A 38 2.84 -8.16 -2.69
C LYS A 38 3.91 -9.18 -2.33
N GLN A 39 4.76 -9.56 -3.30
CA GLN A 39 5.86 -10.49 -3.05
C GLN A 39 6.90 -9.88 -2.11
N ASN A 40 7.38 -8.67 -2.39
CA ASN A 40 8.39 -8.03 -1.55
C ASN A 40 7.86 -7.76 -0.14
N LEU A 41 6.59 -7.35 0.01
CA LEU A 41 5.99 -7.15 1.32
C LEU A 41 5.90 -8.47 2.11
N SER A 42 5.43 -9.54 1.47
CA SER A 42 5.36 -10.87 2.07
C SER A 42 6.75 -11.37 2.49
N GLU A 43 7.75 -11.22 1.63
CA GLU A 43 9.13 -11.63 1.92
C GLU A 43 9.71 -10.85 3.09
N VAL A 44 9.54 -9.52 3.14
CA VAL A 44 9.99 -8.67 4.25
C VAL A 44 9.37 -9.12 5.56
N VAL A 45 8.05 -9.35 5.60
CA VAL A 45 7.36 -9.82 6.81
C VAL A 45 7.84 -11.21 7.22
N LEU A 46 8.00 -12.15 6.29
CA LEU A 46 8.53 -13.49 6.58
C LEU A 46 9.96 -13.45 7.15
N HIS A 47 10.78 -12.54 6.65
CA HIS A 47 12.13 -12.34 7.14
C HIS A 47 12.21 -11.79 8.57
N CYS A 48 11.14 -11.19 9.07
CA CYS A 48 11.07 -10.78 10.48
C CYS A 48 11.13 -11.99 11.44
N TYR A 49 10.79 -13.20 10.97
CA TYR A 49 10.67 -14.40 11.81
C TYR A 49 11.78 -15.45 11.59
N ASN A 50 12.63 -15.30 10.57
CA ASN A 50 13.54 -16.39 10.16
C ASN A 50 15.03 -16.15 10.49
N GLY A 51 15.37 -15.00 11.09
CA GLY A 51 16.73 -14.66 11.52
C GLY A 51 17.75 -14.46 10.39
N LYS A 52 17.28 -14.27 9.15
CA LYS A 52 18.14 -14.02 7.98
C LYS A 52 17.93 -12.59 7.48
N VAL A 53 19.02 -11.93 7.13
CA VAL A 53 18.99 -10.60 6.50
C VAL A 53 18.35 -10.70 5.11
N TYR A 54 17.22 -10.02 4.91
CA TYR A 54 16.54 -9.92 3.62
C TYR A 54 17.39 -9.13 2.62
N LYS A 55 17.57 -9.68 1.40
CA LYS A 55 18.38 -9.08 0.32
C LYS A 55 19.75 -8.57 0.79
N LYS A 56 20.46 -9.40 1.56
CA LYS A 56 21.78 -9.11 2.13
C LYS A 56 22.78 -8.54 1.11
N GLU A 57 22.73 -9.02 -0.14
CA GLU A 57 23.63 -8.60 -1.23
C GLU A 57 23.30 -7.20 -1.76
N TYR A 58 22.05 -6.75 -1.63
CA TYR A 58 21.63 -5.43 -2.09
C TYR A 58 20.53 -4.79 -1.22
N PRO A 59 20.87 -4.42 0.03
CA PRO A 59 19.91 -3.85 0.98
C PRO A 59 19.34 -2.50 0.52
N GLY A 60 20.05 -1.79 -0.37
CA GLY A 60 19.53 -0.56 -0.99
C GLY A 60 18.19 -0.75 -1.71
N ARG A 61 17.91 -1.95 -2.26
CA ARG A 61 16.58 -2.23 -2.84
C ARG A 61 15.46 -2.27 -1.80
N VAL A 62 15.77 -2.73 -0.59
CA VAL A 62 14.82 -2.76 0.53
C VAL A 62 14.49 -1.34 0.98
N PHE A 63 15.49 -0.46 1.00
CA PHE A 63 15.28 0.97 1.28
C PHE A 63 14.40 1.65 0.21
N VAL A 64 14.68 1.44 -1.09
CA VAL A 64 13.83 1.99 -2.16
C VAL A 64 12.39 1.48 -2.04
N PHE A 65 12.22 0.17 -1.81
CA PHE A 65 10.90 -0.44 -1.58
C PHE A 65 10.15 0.21 -0.41
N TYR A 66 10.82 0.41 0.73
CA TYR A 66 10.28 1.12 1.88
C TYR A 66 9.80 2.54 1.52
N THR A 67 10.60 3.31 0.78
CA THR A 67 10.19 4.67 0.38
C THR A 67 8.96 4.67 -0.52
N ILE A 68 8.84 3.70 -1.43
CA ILE A 68 7.67 3.56 -2.30
C ILE A 68 6.43 3.21 -1.47
N LEU A 69 6.52 2.25 -0.54
CA LEU A 69 5.38 1.88 0.31
C LEU A 69 4.91 3.02 1.22
N ARG A 70 5.83 3.88 1.70
CA ARG A 70 5.45 5.08 2.44
C ARG A 70 4.73 6.10 1.57
N SER A 71 5.21 6.32 0.34
CA SER A 71 4.51 7.13 -0.66
C SER A 71 3.12 6.58 -0.95
N PHE A 72 2.99 5.26 -1.08
CA PHE A 72 1.73 4.55 -1.30
C PHE A 72 0.74 4.77 -0.16
N LEU A 73 1.15 4.54 1.10
CA LEU A 73 0.30 4.78 2.27
C LEU A 73 -0.21 6.21 2.34
N LYS A 74 0.67 7.20 2.08
CA LYS A 74 0.29 8.61 1.99
C LYS A 74 -0.77 8.85 0.92
N ALA A 75 -0.60 8.24 -0.26
CA ALA A 75 -1.58 8.33 -1.35
C ALA A 75 -2.92 7.71 -0.94
N CYS A 76 -2.94 6.48 -0.42
CA CYS A 76 -4.14 5.82 0.10
C CYS A 76 -4.83 6.66 1.18
N PHE A 77 -4.06 7.24 2.10
CA PHE A 77 -4.58 8.11 3.15
C PHE A 77 -5.28 9.34 2.58
N CYS A 78 -4.78 9.93 1.49
CA CYS A 78 -5.48 11.02 0.80
C CYS A 78 -6.72 10.54 0.04
N LEU A 79 -6.62 9.39 -0.62
CA LEU A 79 -7.68 8.81 -1.45
C LEU A 79 -8.89 8.34 -0.63
N GLN A 80 -8.71 7.94 0.64
CA GLN A 80 -9.83 7.56 1.51
C GLN A 80 -10.93 8.64 1.58
N TYR A 81 -10.55 9.92 1.48
CA TYR A 81 -11.47 11.05 1.53
C TYR A 81 -12.07 11.43 0.16
N LYS A 82 -11.66 10.75 -0.92
CA LYS A 82 -12.08 11.04 -2.29
C LYS A 82 -13.26 10.19 -2.74
N GLY A 83 -13.58 9.08 -2.05
CA GLY A 83 -14.72 8.21 -2.37
C GLY A 83 -16.10 8.88 -2.34
N LYS A 84 -16.24 10.07 -1.75
CA LYS A 84 -17.48 10.88 -1.83
C LYS A 84 -17.63 11.65 -3.16
N LYS A 85 -16.55 11.82 -3.91
CA LYS A 85 -16.50 12.60 -5.16
C LYS A 85 -16.14 11.76 -6.37
N TRP A 86 -15.53 10.61 -6.13
CA TRP A 86 -15.01 9.71 -7.15
C TRP A 86 -15.56 8.33 -6.90
N LYS A 87 -15.91 7.65 -7.98
CA LYS A 87 -16.22 6.22 -8.00
C LYS A 87 -15.41 5.54 -9.09
N VAL A 88 -15.27 4.23 -8.97
CA VAL A 88 -14.72 3.43 -10.05
C VAL A 88 -15.75 3.40 -11.19
N LYS A 89 -15.31 3.48 -12.45
CA LYS A 89 -16.21 3.29 -13.59
C LYS A 89 -16.81 1.89 -13.51
N GLU A 90 -18.03 1.70 -14.02
CA GLU A 90 -18.69 0.40 -13.96
C GLU A 90 -17.76 -0.71 -14.45
N VAL A 91 -17.38 -1.56 -13.51
CA VAL A 91 -16.56 -2.73 -13.78
C VAL A 91 -17.53 -3.75 -14.36
N SER A 92 -17.32 -4.16 -15.62
CA SER A 92 -18.08 -5.25 -16.23
C SER A 92 -18.15 -6.42 -15.27
N ASP A 93 -19.37 -6.95 -15.03
CA ASP A 93 -19.69 -7.96 -14.01
C ASP A 93 -18.50 -8.81 -13.55
N CYS A 94 -18.10 -8.63 -12.29
CA CYS A 94 -17.05 -9.41 -11.65
C CYS A 94 -17.50 -10.87 -11.50
N LYS A 95 -17.31 -11.68 -12.54
CA LYS A 95 -17.82 -13.07 -12.61
C LYS A 95 -17.05 -14.08 -11.76
N SER A 96 -15.85 -13.77 -11.25
CA SER A 96 -15.04 -14.76 -10.50
C SER A 96 -14.39 -14.22 -9.23
N ILE A 97 -14.18 -15.11 -8.25
CA ILE A 97 -13.45 -14.85 -7.00
C ILE A 97 -12.00 -14.45 -7.29
N LEU A 98 -11.40 -14.97 -8.36
CA LEU A 98 -10.02 -14.65 -8.76
C LEU A 98 -9.84 -13.17 -9.10
N HIS A 99 -10.87 -12.52 -9.68
CA HIS A 99 -10.82 -11.08 -9.94
C HIS A 99 -10.84 -10.24 -8.67
N ARG A 100 -11.35 -10.78 -7.55
CA ARG A 100 -11.48 -10.03 -6.29
C ARG A 100 -10.20 -10.01 -5.46
N ALA A 101 -9.23 -10.87 -5.75
CA ALA A 101 -8.00 -11.02 -4.97
C ALA A 101 -8.30 -11.13 -3.46
N SER A 102 -7.79 -10.23 -2.62
CA SER A 102 -8.07 -10.21 -1.17
C SER A 102 -9.33 -9.44 -0.75
N LEU A 103 -10.10 -8.88 -1.68
CA LEU A 103 -11.21 -7.96 -1.40
C LEU A 103 -12.55 -8.67 -1.17
N THR A 104 -13.37 -8.12 -0.28
CA THR A 104 -14.80 -8.51 -0.18
C THR A 104 -15.57 -8.06 -1.44
N LYS A 105 -16.84 -8.47 -1.59
CA LYS A 105 -17.66 -8.04 -2.75
C LYS A 105 -17.93 -6.55 -2.68
N GLU A 106 -18.16 -6.07 -1.47
CA GLU A 106 -18.45 -4.67 -1.14
C GLU A 106 -17.21 -3.80 -1.39
N GLU A 107 -16.04 -4.30 -0.99
CA GLU A 107 -14.75 -3.62 -1.23
C GLU A 107 -14.38 -3.60 -2.71
N TYR A 108 -14.65 -4.66 -3.45
CA TYR A 108 -14.43 -4.68 -4.90
C TYR A 108 -15.33 -3.66 -5.62
N ALA A 109 -16.60 -3.57 -5.23
CA ALA A 109 -17.54 -2.61 -5.79
C ALA A 109 -17.21 -1.16 -5.43
N ASN A 110 -16.63 -0.93 -4.26
CA ASN A 110 -16.18 0.38 -3.81
C ASN A 110 -14.80 0.33 -3.14
N PRO A 111 -13.70 0.32 -3.93
CA PRO A 111 -12.34 0.17 -3.41
C PRO A 111 -11.89 1.28 -2.43
N PHE A 112 -12.53 2.45 -2.47
CA PHE A 112 -12.26 3.50 -1.48
C PHE A 112 -12.59 3.08 -0.04
N THR A 113 -13.53 2.14 0.13
CA THR A 113 -13.89 1.63 1.46
C THR A 113 -12.72 0.87 2.10
N VAL A 114 -11.85 0.24 1.31
CA VAL A 114 -10.65 -0.44 1.81
C VAL A 114 -9.73 0.53 2.53
N PHE A 115 -9.48 1.71 1.93
CA PHE A 115 -8.67 2.74 2.59
C PHE A 115 -9.37 3.28 3.84
N GLN A 116 -10.68 3.50 3.79
CA GLN A 116 -11.45 4.02 4.93
C GLN A 116 -11.45 3.06 6.11
N THR A 117 -11.68 1.78 5.87
CA THR A 117 -11.67 0.73 6.90
C THR A 117 -10.28 0.62 7.52
N ALA A 118 -9.24 0.55 6.70
CA ALA A 118 -7.87 0.44 7.19
C ALA A 118 -7.46 1.66 8.04
N PHE A 119 -7.77 2.88 7.62
CA PHE A 119 -7.44 4.09 8.37
C PHE A 119 -8.39 4.41 9.53
N ALA A 120 -9.52 3.70 9.63
CA ALA A 120 -10.38 3.72 10.82
C ALA A 120 -9.82 2.80 11.92
N GLU A 121 -9.16 1.71 11.54
CA GLU A 121 -8.57 0.73 12.48
C GLU A 121 -7.13 1.08 12.87
N LYS A 122 -6.32 1.58 11.93
CA LYS A 122 -4.92 1.94 12.14
C LYS A 122 -4.65 3.33 11.59
N SER A 123 -4.06 4.21 12.39
CA SER A 123 -3.64 5.53 11.95
C SER A 123 -2.52 5.46 10.90
N LEU A 124 -2.34 6.53 10.12
CA LEU A 124 -1.22 6.62 9.19
C LEU A 124 0.14 6.48 9.91
N ASP A 125 0.24 7.02 11.13
CA ASP A 125 1.48 6.98 11.91
C ASP A 125 1.76 5.54 12.40
N GLU A 126 0.73 4.74 12.73
CA GLU A 126 0.87 3.30 13.03
C GLU A 126 1.29 2.48 11.81
N PHE A 127 0.78 2.81 10.62
CA PHE A 127 1.25 2.16 9.38
C PHE A 127 2.70 2.53 9.05
N ASP A 128 3.10 3.80 9.25
CA ASP A 128 4.48 4.25 9.08
C ASP A 128 5.42 3.54 10.07
N PHE A 129 4.98 3.37 11.33
CA PHE A 129 5.70 2.58 12.34
C PHE A 129 5.84 1.12 11.91
N PHE A 130 4.74 0.47 11.50
CA PHE A 130 4.76 -0.90 10.99
C PHE A 130 5.76 -1.08 9.85
N LEU A 131 5.75 -0.20 8.84
CA LEU A 131 6.70 -0.28 7.72
C LEU A 131 8.14 -0.10 8.18
N CYS A 132 8.39 0.78 9.14
CA CYS A 132 9.72 0.98 9.71
C CYS A 132 10.20 -0.30 10.41
N GLU A 133 9.36 -0.90 11.24
CA GLU A 133 9.71 -2.09 12.03
C GLU A 133 9.97 -3.31 11.14
N ILE A 134 9.09 -3.61 10.17
CA ILE A 134 9.32 -4.78 9.30
C ILE A 134 10.61 -4.66 8.49
N ILE A 135 10.98 -3.43 8.09
CA ILE A 135 12.21 -3.17 7.35
C ILE A 135 13.42 -3.28 8.28
N HIS A 136 13.35 -2.70 9.47
CA HIS A 136 14.40 -2.79 10.48
C HIS A 136 14.68 -4.24 10.87
N ILE A 137 13.64 -5.01 11.22
CA ILE A 137 13.80 -6.40 11.66
C ILE A 137 14.24 -7.29 10.50
N SER A 138 13.65 -7.16 9.31
CA SER A 138 14.04 -7.99 8.15
C SER A 138 15.48 -7.78 7.71
N LEU A 139 16.09 -6.64 8.04
CA LEU A 139 17.50 -6.33 7.79
C LEU A 139 18.41 -6.68 8.98
N SER A 140 17.86 -7.14 10.10
CA SER A 140 18.61 -7.60 11.26
C SER A 140 19.11 -9.03 11.07
N PRO A 141 20.36 -9.35 11.45
CA PRO A 141 20.86 -10.73 11.50
C PRO A 141 20.32 -11.52 12.70
N ASN A 142 19.62 -10.86 13.64
CA ASN A 142 19.12 -11.45 14.87
C ASN A 142 17.60 -11.57 14.82
N VAL A 143 17.08 -12.69 15.32
CA VAL A 143 15.63 -12.82 15.60
C VAL A 143 15.32 -11.86 16.75
N ALA A 144 14.54 -10.82 16.46
CA ALA A 144 14.02 -9.92 17.47
C ALA A 144 12.70 -10.49 17.99
N GLU A 145 12.56 -10.58 19.31
CA GLU A 145 11.24 -10.72 19.91
C GLU A 145 10.55 -9.36 19.90
N PHE A 146 9.34 -9.31 19.36
CA PHE A 146 8.51 -8.13 19.34
C PHE A 146 7.08 -8.52 19.71
N ASP A 147 6.39 -7.63 20.43
CA ASP A 147 5.04 -7.83 20.95
C ASP A 147 3.97 -7.05 20.15
N TYR A 148 4.38 -6.30 19.13
CA TYR A 148 3.48 -5.55 18.27
C TYR A 148 2.86 -6.40 17.16
N ASP A 149 1.66 -6.02 16.78
CA ASP A 149 0.85 -6.67 15.74
C ASP A 149 1.34 -6.31 14.33
N LEU A 150 2.08 -7.22 13.71
CA LEU A 150 2.51 -7.13 12.30
C LEU A 150 1.46 -7.64 11.31
N ILE A 151 0.49 -8.43 11.76
CA ILE A 151 -0.43 -9.14 10.86
C ILE A 151 -1.53 -8.22 10.38
N THR A 152 -2.14 -7.44 11.27
CA THR A 152 -3.25 -6.54 10.90
C THR A 152 -2.82 -5.46 9.89
N PRO A 153 -1.71 -4.72 10.10
CA PRO A 153 -1.26 -3.74 9.12
C PRO A 153 -0.84 -4.39 7.79
N TYR A 154 -0.23 -5.57 7.84
CA TYR A 154 0.11 -6.35 6.64
C TYR A 154 -1.14 -6.70 5.81
N ILE A 155 -2.19 -7.25 6.44
CA ILE A 155 -3.45 -7.60 5.76
C ILE A 155 -4.07 -6.36 5.12
N HIS A 156 -4.15 -5.25 5.86
CA HIS A 156 -4.66 -4.00 5.30
C HIS A 156 -3.85 -3.53 4.11
N LEU A 157 -2.52 -3.59 4.17
CA LEU A 157 -1.66 -3.12 3.09
C LEU A 157 -1.81 -3.99 1.82
N ILE A 158 -1.97 -5.31 1.97
CA ILE A 158 -2.30 -6.22 0.87
C ILE A 158 -3.64 -5.85 0.22
N LYS A 159 -4.67 -5.59 1.03
CA LYS A 159 -5.98 -5.18 0.53
C LYS A 159 -5.91 -3.82 -0.16
N MET A 160 -5.17 -2.85 0.39
CA MET A 160 -4.96 -1.55 -0.23
C MET A 160 -4.31 -1.69 -1.61
N LEU A 161 -3.31 -2.57 -1.76
CA LEU A 161 -2.66 -2.85 -3.04
C LEU A 161 -3.64 -3.43 -4.06
N ASP A 162 -4.44 -4.43 -3.67
CA ASP A 162 -5.46 -5.03 -4.55
C ASP A 162 -6.55 -4.00 -4.95
N ALA A 163 -7.06 -3.23 -3.98
CA ALA A 163 -8.01 -2.14 -4.23
C ALA A 163 -7.47 -1.12 -5.23
N SER A 164 -6.18 -0.82 -5.10
CA SER A 164 -5.50 0.15 -5.94
C SER A 164 -5.36 -0.34 -7.39
N GLN A 165 -5.05 -1.63 -7.57
CA GLN A 165 -5.02 -2.23 -8.90
C GLN A 165 -6.39 -2.15 -9.58
N ILE A 166 -7.48 -2.47 -8.87
CA ILE A 166 -8.85 -2.39 -9.41
C ILE A 166 -9.20 -0.96 -9.84
N MET A 167 -8.86 0.04 -9.01
CA MET A 167 -9.07 1.44 -9.35
C MET A 167 -8.32 1.87 -10.61
N ARG A 168 -7.11 1.35 -10.82
CA ARG A 168 -6.29 1.61 -12.01
C ARG A 168 -6.88 0.96 -13.27
N GLU A 169 -7.21 -0.33 -13.20
CA GLU A 169 -7.73 -1.11 -14.33
C GLU A 169 -9.09 -0.61 -14.81
N SER A 170 -9.97 -0.30 -13.86
CA SER A 170 -11.34 0.13 -14.15
C SER A 170 -11.42 1.63 -14.45
N GLY A 171 -10.44 2.41 -13.97
CA GLY A 171 -10.45 3.86 -14.04
C GLY A 171 -11.45 4.51 -13.08
N LEU A 172 -11.27 5.80 -12.85
CA LEU A 172 -12.08 6.59 -11.93
C LEU A 172 -12.93 7.62 -12.66
N GLU A 173 -14.14 7.87 -12.18
CA GLU A 173 -15.02 8.93 -12.65
C GLU A 173 -15.57 9.77 -11.49
N LYS A 174 -15.88 11.04 -11.78
CA LYS A 174 -16.50 11.92 -10.80
C LYS A 174 -17.98 11.57 -10.67
N ILE A 175 -18.47 11.52 -9.43
CA ILE A 175 -19.90 11.40 -9.16
C ILE A 175 -20.56 12.72 -9.59
N LYS A 176 -21.60 12.62 -10.44
CA LYS A 176 -22.39 13.77 -10.90
C LYS A 176 -23.28 14.31 -9.79
#